data_AF-A0A521B9C3-F1
#
_entry.id   AF-A0A521B9C3-F1
#
_cell.length_a   1.000
_cell.length_b   1.000
_cell.length_c   1.000
_cell.angle_alpha   90.00
_cell.angle_beta   90.00
_cell.angle_gamma   90.00
#
_symmetry.space_group_name_H-M   'P 1'
#
loop_
_entity.id
_entity.type
_entity.pdbx_description
1 polymer ?
#
loop_
_entity_poly.entity_id
_entity_poly.type
_entity_poly.pdbx_seq_one_letter_code
_entity_poly.pdbx_strand_id
1 'polypeptide(L)'
;MDHIETEPIDLVRDKDFIDKYFSLTIKKELNIDIDVSNEYIAAQNIVSRKLILVKTFSDVVMGNPDLYLLLVYLIHDINTRPLTKGQIIRALKK
;
A
#
# COMPACT_ATOMS: atom_id res chain seq x y z
N MET A 1 23.11 -7.61 -11.51
CA MET A 1 22.00 -8.26 -10.78
C MET A 1 22.30 -8.08 -9.29
N ASP A 2 21.57 -7.39 -8.44
CA ASP A 2 20.46 -6.46 -8.55
C ASP A 2 20.46 -5.74 -7.19
N HIS A 3 21.10 -4.57 -7.08
CA HIS A 3 21.14 -3.82 -5.81
C HIS A 3 19.78 -3.17 -5.47
N ILE A 4 18.83 -3.23 -6.41
CA ILE A 4 17.50 -2.60 -6.31
C ILE A 4 16.55 -3.43 -5.41
N GLU A 5 16.81 -4.73 -5.20
CA GLU A 5 15.88 -5.61 -4.46
C GLU A 5 15.87 -5.40 -2.93
N THR A 6 16.89 -4.73 -2.37
CA THR A 6 17.08 -4.61 -0.92
C THR A 6 16.81 -3.22 -0.36
N GLU A 7 16.50 -2.23 -1.21
CA GLU A 7 16.17 -0.89 -0.71
C GLU A 7 14.79 -0.90 -0.04
N PRO A 8 14.68 -0.39 1.21
CA PRO A 8 13.39 -0.22 1.87
C PRO A 8 12.57 0.82 1.10
N ILE A 9 11.25 0.60 1.04
CA ILE A 9 10.33 1.52 0.41
C ILE A 9 10.27 2.84 1.19
N ASP A 10 10.40 3.96 0.47
CA ASP A 10 10.13 5.29 0.99
C ASP A 10 8.67 5.63 0.68
N LEU A 11 7.83 5.76 1.72
CA LEU A 11 6.38 5.95 1.53
C LEU A 11 6.00 7.27 0.85
N VAL A 12 6.92 8.24 0.73
CA VAL A 12 6.70 9.48 -0.03
C VAL A 12 7.20 9.31 -1.46
N ARG A 13 8.47 8.89 -1.62
CA ARG A 13 9.10 8.82 -2.95
C ARG A 13 8.54 7.71 -3.81
N ASP A 14 8.14 6.60 -3.19
CA ASP A 14 7.64 5.42 -3.87
C ASP A 14 6.10 5.34 -3.83
N LYS A 15 5.40 6.44 -3.51
CA LYS A 15 3.94 6.46 -3.41
C LYS A 15 3.26 5.91 -4.68
N ASP A 16 3.67 6.34 -5.86
CA ASP A 16 3.12 5.84 -7.13
C ASP A 16 3.28 4.32 -7.29
N PHE A 17 4.35 3.75 -6.74
CA PHE A 17 4.61 2.32 -6.77
C PHE A 17 3.70 1.57 -5.79
N ILE A 18 3.45 2.15 -4.62
CA ILE A 18 2.50 1.63 -3.63
C ILE A 18 1.07 1.69 -4.19
N ASP A 19 0.69 2.81 -4.81
CA ASP A 19 -0.62 2.99 -5.45
C ASP A 19 -0.87 1.89 -6.51
N LYS A 20 0.10 1.67 -7.40
CA LYS A 20 0.03 0.58 -8.40
C LYS A 20 -0.06 -0.80 -7.76
N TYR A 21 0.70 -1.04 -6.70
CA TYR A 21 0.66 -2.31 -5.98
C TYR A 21 -0.73 -2.58 -5.37
N PHE A 22 -1.31 -1.59 -4.72
CA PHE A 22 -2.64 -1.69 -4.12
C PHE A 22 -3.72 -1.87 -5.18
N SER A 23 -3.77 -1.02 -6.21
CA SER A 23 -4.76 -1.14 -7.29
C SER A 23 -4.67 -2.50 -7.99
N LEU A 24 -3.45 -3.00 -8.24
CA LEU A 24 -3.27 -4.31 -8.87
C LEU A 24 -3.71 -5.46 -7.96
N THR A 25 -3.44 -5.37 -6.65
CA THR A 25 -3.88 -6.38 -5.68
C THR A 25 -5.40 -6.40 -5.56
N ILE A 26 -6.04 -5.24 -5.45
CA ILE A 26 -7.51 -5.10 -5.44
C ILE A 26 -8.13 -5.66 -6.72
N LYS A 27 -7.53 -5.37 -7.87
CA LYS A 27 -7.99 -5.92 -9.15
C LYS A 27 -7.87 -7.44 -9.21
N LYS A 28 -6.79 -8.02 -8.69
CA LYS A 28 -6.61 -9.48 -8.63
C LYS A 28 -7.59 -10.16 -7.67
N GLU A 29 -7.78 -9.61 -6.48
CA GLU A 29 -8.55 -10.29 -5.41
C GLU A 29 -10.05 -10.02 -5.49
N LEU A 30 -10.45 -8.82 -5.91
CA LEU A 30 -11.85 -8.38 -5.91
C LEU A 30 -12.40 -8.13 -7.32
N ASN A 31 -11.57 -8.21 -8.37
CA ASN A 31 -11.93 -7.84 -9.74
C ASN A 31 -12.48 -6.39 -9.86
N ILE A 32 -11.98 -5.50 -9.01
CA ILE A 32 -12.33 -4.07 -8.98
C ILE A 32 -11.18 -3.26 -9.56
N ASP A 33 -11.47 -2.39 -10.52
CA ASP A 33 -10.52 -1.40 -11.02
C ASP A 33 -10.77 -0.07 -10.30
N ILE A 34 -9.83 0.34 -9.44
CA ILE A 34 -9.96 1.54 -8.60
C ILE A 34 -8.62 2.25 -8.46
N ASP A 35 -8.65 3.57 -8.52
CA ASP A 35 -7.54 4.44 -8.14
C ASP A 35 -7.56 4.68 -6.64
N VAL A 36 -6.49 4.27 -5.96
CA VAL A 36 -6.35 4.39 -4.50
C VAL A 36 -5.46 5.54 -4.06
N SER A 37 -5.01 6.38 -5.00
CA SER A 37 -4.03 7.45 -4.75
C SER A 37 -4.43 8.41 -3.63
N ASN A 38 -5.74 8.61 -3.42
CA ASN A 38 -6.30 9.49 -2.38
C ASN A 38 -6.92 8.73 -1.19
N GLU A 39 -6.87 7.39 -1.19
CA GLU A 39 -7.47 6.56 -0.14
C GLU A 39 -6.57 6.43 1.10
N TYR A 40 -5.33 6.93 1.00
CA TYR A 40 -4.39 6.99 2.11
C TYR A 40 -3.31 8.05 1.89
N ILE A 41 -2.67 8.47 2.99
CA ILE A 41 -1.55 9.42 2.98
C ILE A 41 -0.35 8.89 3.76
N ALA A 42 0.85 9.32 3.39
CA ALA A 42 2.04 9.13 4.22
C ALA A 42 2.10 10.23 5.28
N ALA A 43 2.21 9.85 6.55
CA ALA A 43 2.33 10.78 7.68
C ALA A 43 3.34 10.28 8.70
N GLN A 44 3.94 11.19 9.46
CA GLN A 44 4.84 10.82 10.54
C GLN A 44 4.04 10.43 11.79
N ASN A 45 4.30 9.22 12.29
CA ASN A 45 3.79 8.80 13.59
C ASN A 45 4.45 9.64 14.70
N ILE A 46 3.64 10.31 15.52
CA ILE A 46 4.12 11.24 16.56
C ILE A 46 4.96 10.51 17.63
N VAL A 47 4.60 9.27 17.97
CA VAL A 47 5.24 8.50 19.05
C VAL A 47 6.54 7.86 18.57
N SER A 48 6.51 7.12 17.46
CA SER A 48 7.68 6.38 16.96
C SER A 48 8.57 7.21 16.04
N ARG A 49 8.11 8.40 15.60
CA ARG A 49 8.74 9.26 14.58
C ARG A 49 8.93 8.61 13.20
N LYS A 50 8.36 7.43 12.98
CA LYS A 50 8.41 6.71 11.69
C LYS A 50 7.36 7.24 10.74
N LEU A 51 7.66 7.26 9.45
CA LEU A 51 6.68 7.49 8.40
C LEU A 51 5.76 6.25 8.30
N ILE A 52 4.46 6.47 8.26
CA ILE A 52 3.43 5.42 8.13
C ILE A 52 2.36 5.85 7.13
N LEU A 53 1.66 4.88 6.56
CA LEU A 53 0.44 5.12 5.80
C LEU A 53 -0.76 5.25 6.74
N VAL A 54 -1.56 6.29 6.53
CA VAL A 54 -2.77 6.59 7.30
C VAL A 54 -3.96 6.57 6.35
N LYS A 55 -5.03 5.92 6.80
CA LYS A 55 -6.27 5.74 6.03
C LYS A 55 -6.99 7.08 5.87
N THR A 56 -7.40 7.41 4.66
CA THR A 56 -8.24 8.57 4.33
C THR A 56 -9.39 8.12 3.42
N PHE A 57 -9.97 6.96 3.75
CA PHE A 57 -10.90 6.26 2.88
C PHE A 57 -12.12 7.10 2.53
N SER A 58 -12.45 7.11 1.24
CA SER A 58 -13.68 7.71 0.72
C SER A 58 -14.91 6.85 1.02
N ASP A 59 -16.09 7.43 0.83
CA ASP A 59 -17.36 6.69 0.95
C ASP A 59 -17.43 5.49 0.01
N VAL A 60 -16.72 5.51 -1.12
CA VAL A 60 -16.63 4.37 -2.06
C VAL A 60 -15.96 3.17 -1.39
N VAL A 61 -14.83 3.41 -0.71
CA VAL A 61 -14.13 2.35 0.03
C VAL A 61 -14.94 1.94 1.26
N MET A 62 -15.51 2.88 2.00
CA MET A 62 -16.31 2.56 3.20
C MET A 62 -17.61 1.82 2.88
N GLY A 63 -18.19 2.05 1.70
CA GLY A 63 -19.41 1.40 1.22
C GLY A 63 -19.22 -0.03 0.73
N ASN A 64 -17.98 -0.50 0.56
CA ASN A 64 -17.64 -1.85 0.15
C ASN A 64 -16.81 -2.56 1.23
N PRO A 65 -17.41 -3.45 2.05
CA PRO A 65 -16.73 -4.10 3.16
C PRO A 65 -15.47 -4.89 2.77
N ASP A 66 -15.48 -5.56 1.62
CA ASP A 66 -14.35 -6.37 1.16
C ASP A 66 -13.18 -5.48 0.73
N LEU A 67 -13.48 -4.40 0.00
CA LEU A 67 -12.49 -3.40 -0.37
C LEU A 67 -11.90 -2.68 0.85
N TYR A 68 -12.75 -2.31 1.80
CA TYR A 68 -12.32 -1.74 3.08
C TYR A 68 -11.35 -2.67 3.79
N LEU A 69 -11.72 -3.95 3.97
CA LEU A 69 -10.91 -4.91 4.71
C LEU A 69 -9.56 -5.14 4.02
N LEU A 70 -9.56 -5.29 2.69
CA LEU A 70 -8.34 -5.49 1.91
C LEU A 70 -7.40 -4.27 2.02
N LEU A 71 -7.91 -3.05 1.85
CA LEU A 71 -7.09 -1.85 1.98
C LEU A 71 -6.55 -1.65 3.41
N VAL A 72 -7.35 -1.96 4.44
CA VAL A 72 -6.87 -1.95 5.84
C VAL A 72 -5.70 -2.92 6.01
N TYR A 73 -5.84 -4.14 5.48
CA TYR A 73 -4.79 -5.16 5.56
C TYR A 73 -3.52 -4.71 4.86
N LEU A 74 -3.61 -4.19 3.64
CA LEU A 74 -2.46 -3.74 2.86
C LEU A 74 -1.71 -2.58 3.53
N ILE A 75 -2.43 -1.60 4.06
CA ILE A 75 -1.84 -0.49 4.84
C ILE A 75 -1.16 -1.03 6.11
N HIS A 76 -1.77 -1.99 6.79
CA HIS A 76 -1.19 -2.60 7.98
C HIS A 76 0.10 -3.38 7.67
N ASP A 77 0.14 -4.14 6.57
CA ASP A 77 1.33 -4.88 6.15
C ASP A 77 2.50 -3.91 5.86
N ILE A 78 2.24 -2.82 5.13
CA ILE A 78 3.24 -1.76 4.88
C ILE A 78 3.73 -1.11 6.18
N ASN A 79 2.83 -0.82 7.12
CA ASN A 79 3.20 -0.14 8.36
C ASN A 79 3.95 -1.02 9.36
N THR A 80 3.79 -2.34 9.28
CA THR A 80 4.36 -3.28 10.25
C THR A 80 5.62 -3.96 9.78
N ARG A 81 5.79 -4.15 8.46
CA ARG A 81 6.94 -4.85 7.89
C ARG A 81 7.80 -3.89 7.08
N PRO A 82 9.14 -3.96 7.21
CA PRO A 82 10.04 -3.30 6.27
C PRO A 82 9.94 -4.02 4.92
N LEU A 83 8.98 -3.61 4.10
CA LEU A 83 8.83 -4.10 2.73
C LEU A 83 9.93 -3.49 1.87
N THR A 84 10.67 -4.35 1.17
CA THR A 84 11.55 -3.91 0.09
C THR A 84 10.81 -3.87 -1.24
N LYS A 85 11.29 -3.07 -2.19
CA LYS A 85 10.75 -3.05 -3.56
C LYS A 85 10.70 -4.46 -4.17
N GLY A 86 11.71 -5.29 -3.90
CA GLY A 86 11.77 -6.68 -4.36
C GLY A 86 10.63 -7.55 -3.81
N GLN A 87 10.20 -7.33 -2.57
CA GLN A 87 9.10 -8.10 -1.96
C GLN A 87 7.74 -7.75 -2.56
N ILE A 88 7.48 -6.47 -2.82
CA ILE A 88 6.28 -6.04 -3.55
C ILE A 88 6.28 -6.63 -4.97
N ILE A 89 7.40 -6.57 -5.69
CA ILE A 89 7.50 -7.14 -7.05
C ILE A 89 7.25 -8.66 -7.05
N ARG A 90 7.74 -9.39 -6.03
CA ARG A 90 7.46 -10.83 -5.91
C ARG A 90 5.99 -11.13 -5.63
N ALA A 91 5.32 -10.32 -4.81
CA ALA A 91 3.87 -10.42 -4.60
C ALA A 91 3.09 -10.16 -5.90
N LEU A 92 3.59 -9.27 -6.76
CA LEU A 92 2.98 -8.98 -8.06
C LEU A 92 3.16 -10.09 -9.12
N LYS A 93 4.25 -10.87 -9.05
CA LYS A 93 4.58 -11.95 -10.01
C LYS A 93 3.92 -13.30 -9.70
N LYS A 94 3.31 -13.45 -8.52
CA LYS A 94 2.51 -14.62 -8.15
C LYS A 94 1.05 -14.43 -8.59
#